data_AF-A0A7J7YXM8-F1
#
_entry.id   AF-A0A7J7YXM8-F1
#
_cell.length_a   1.000
_cell.length_b   1.000
_cell.length_c   1.000
_cell.angle_alpha   90.00
_cell.angle_beta   90.00
_cell.angle_gamma   90.00
#
_symmetry.space_group_name_H-M   'P 1'
#
loop_
_entity.id
_entity.type
_entity.pdbx_description
1 polymer ?
#
loop_
_entity_poly.entity_id
_entity_poly.type
_entity_poly.pdbx_seq_one_letter_code
_entity_poly.pdbx_strand_id
1 'polypeptide(L)'
;MGWSQALVRAVWRALSKEVKELVGTDQYGNKYYYIPAYKNWRGQIIREKRIVEAVNKSEVDYEVGNIPTEWEAWIRKTRKTPPTMEVRIHKDNIQRACVYNAVFLNWEFLLLGIQEAS
;
A
#
# COMPACT_ATOMS: atom_id res chain seq x y z
N MET A 1 7.22 41.66 -20.30
CA MET A 1 7.57 41.47 -18.87
C MET A 1 6.95 40.17 -18.36
N GLY A 2 7.64 39.03 -18.51
CA GLY A 2 7.09 37.69 -18.19
C GLY A 2 7.45 37.14 -16.79
N TRP A 3 8.28 37.86 -16.03
CA TRP A 3 8.85 37.38 -14.77
C TRP A 3 7.87 37.40 -13.59
N SER A 4 6.94 38.37 -13.55
CA SER A 4 5.92 38.46 -12.49
C SER A 4 4.89 37.33 -12.58
N GLN A 5 4.46 36.96 -13.79
CA GLN A 5 3.55 35.82 -13.99
C GLN A 5 4.20 34.48 -13.59
N ALA A 6 5.50 34.33 -13.83
CA ALA A 6 6.24 33.13 -13.43
C ALA A 6 6.35 33.02 -11.90
N LEU A 7 6.64 34.12 -11.21
CA LEU A 7 6.68 34.18 -9.75
C LEU A 7 5.31 33.89 -9.13
N VAL A 8 4.25 34.52 -9.63
CA VAL A 8 2.87 34.27 -9.15
C VAL A 8 2.50 32.80 -9.37
N ARG A 9 2.84 32.21 -10.53
CA ARG A 9 2.62 30.78 -10.76
C ARG A 9 3.42 29.89 -9.83
N ALA A 10 4.67 30.23 -9.53
CA ALA A 10 5.52 29.46 -8.62
C ALA A 10 4.96 29.50 -7.19
N VAL A 11 4.58 30.68 -6.71
CA VAL A 11 3.92 30.87 -5.41
C VAL A 11 2.59 30.13 -5.37
N TRP A 12 1.78 30.25 -6.42
CA TRP A 12 0.50 29.57 -6.49
C TRP A 12 0.64 28.06 -6.50
N ARG A 13 1.66 27.49 -7.19
CA ARG A 13 1.97 26.06 -7.13
C ARG A 13 2.43 25.60 -5.75
N ALA A 14 3.19 26.43 -5.04
CA ALA A 14 3.65 26.11 -3.69
C ALA A 14 2.51 26.15 -2.67
N LEU A 15 1.57 27.09 -2.82
CA LEU A 15 0.41 27.25 -1.95
C LEU A 15 -0.76 26.31 -2.30
N SER A 16 -0.91 25.91 -3.57
CA SER A 16 -1.94 24.98 -4.03
C SER A 16 -1.62 23.52 -3.73
N LYS A 17 -0.75 23.26 -2.73
CA LYS A 17 -0.35 21.90 -2.37
C LYS A 17 -1.60 21.16 -1.91
N GLU A 18 -2.06 20.23 -2.75
CA GLU A 18 -3.22 19.37 -2.45
C GLU A 18 -3.04 18.79 -1.04
N VAL A 19 -4.08 18.90 -0.22
CA VAL A 19 -4.10 18.33 1.12
C VAL A 19 -4.07 16.81 0.95
N LYS A 20 -2.87 16.24 1.10
CA LYS A 20 -2.66 14.80 1.11
C LYS A 20 -2.92 14.30 2.52
N GLU A 21 -3.92 13.45 2.68
CA GLU A 21 -4.17 12.78 3.95
C GLU A 21 -3.21 11.58 4.06
N LEU A 22 -2.41 11.55 5.11
CA LEU A 22 -1.55 10.40 5.40
C LEU A 22 -2.43 9.27 5.94
N VAL A 23 -2.56 8.20 5.15
CA VAL A 23 -3.38 7.04 5.50
C VAL A 23 -2.58 6.07 6.35
N GLY A 24 -1.32 5.86 6.01
CA GLY A 24 -0.47 4.93 6.75
C GLY A 24 0.92 4.81 6.17
N THR A 25 1.73 4.07 6.91
CA THR A 25 3.11 3.75 6.57
C THR A 25 3.30 2.25 6.59
N ASP A 26 4.03 1.72 5.62
CA ASP A 26 4.36 0.31 5.56
C ASP A 26 5.69 -0.01 6.27
N GLN A 27 5.99 -1.30 6.46
CA GLN A 27 7.20 -1.82 7.10
C GLN A 27 8.49 -1.41 6.38
N TYR A 28 8.40 -1.17 5.07
CA TYR A 28 9.49 -0.64 4.25
C TYR A 28 9.63 0.89 4.36
N GLY A 29 8.81 1.54 5.18
CA GLY A 29 8.79 3.00 5.38
C GLY A 29 8.02 3.77 4.30
N ASN A 30 7.46 3.09 3.30
CA ASN A 30 6.67 3.72 2.24
C ASN A 30 5.44 4.43 2.82
N LYS A 31 5.18 5.67 2.38
CA LYS A 31 4.06 6.48 2.87
C LYS A 31 2.93 6.48 1.85
N TYR A 32 1.72 6.21 2.33
CA TYR A 32 0.52 6.15 1.51
C TYR A 32 -0.38 7.33 1.78
N TYR A 33 -0.73 8.05 0.71
CA TYR A 33 -1.55 9.24 0.78
C TYR A 33 -2.85 9.07 0.03
N TYR A 34 -3.91 9.63 0.61
CA TYR A 34 -5.22 9.77 0.00
C TYR A 34 -5.45 11.24 -0.35
N ILE A 35 -5.88 11.49 -1.58
CA ILE A 35 -6.27 12.83 -2.04
C ILE A 35 -7.76 12.77 -2.33
N PRO A 36 -8.59 13.48 -1.54
CA PRO A 36 -10.03 13.48 -1.74
C PRO A 36 -10.39 14.11 -3.08
N ALA A 37 -11.53 13.70 -3.63
CA ALA A 37 -12.08 14.35 -4.81
C ALA A 37 -12.44 15.80 -4.48
N TYR A 38 -12.04 16.73 -5.33
CA TYR A 38 -12.35 18.15 -5.15
C TYR A 38 -12.78 18.79 -6.48
N LYS A 39 -13.52 19.89 -6.36
CA LYS A 39 -13.98 20.68 -7.49
C LYS A 39 -13.04 21.85 -7.70
N ASN A 40 -12.46 21.94 -8.88
CA ASN A 40 -11.66 23.10 -9.26
C ASN A 40 -12.53 24.36 -9.34
N TRP A 41 -11.90 25.53 -9.23
CA TRP A 41 -12.51 26.82 -9.54
C TRP A 41 -13.11 26.89 -10.95
N ARG A 42 -12.59 26.08 -11.89
CA ARG A 42 -13.12 25.92 -13.26
C ARG A 42 -14.33 24.97 -13.34
N GLY A 43 -14.82 24.46 -12.22
CA GLY A 43 -15.96 23.54 -12.16
C GLY A 43 -15.67 22.09 -12.53
N GLN A 44 -14.43 21.77 -12.91
CA GLN A 44 -14.00 20.39 -13.20
C GLN A 44 -13.88 19.59 -11.90
N ILE A 45 -14.45 18.38 -11.88
CA ILE A 45 -14.34 17.45 -10.75
C ILE A 45 -13.10 16.59 -10.95
N ILE A 46 -12.10 16.78 -10.08
CA ILE A 46 -10.93 15.90 -10.04
C ILE A 46 -11.29 14.67 -9.20
N ARG A 47 -11.10 13.49 -9.76
CA ARG A 47 -11.36 12.21 -9.08
C ARG A 47 -10.35 12.00 -7.95
N GLU A 48 -10.78 11.31 -6.91
CA GLU A 48 -9.91 10.84 -5.82
C GLU A 48 -8.69 10.07 -6.35
N LYS A 49 -7.53 10.39 -5.78
CA LYS A 49 -6.24 9.77 -6.12
C LYS A 49 -5.63 9.11 -4.88
N ARG A 50 -4.95 8.00 -5.11
CA ARG A 50 -4.17 7.26 -4.10
C ARG A 50 -2.73 7.29 -4.58
N ILE A 51 -1.82 7.79 -3.76
CA ILE A 51 -0.42 8.01 -4.12
C ILE A 51 0.47 7.31 -3.10
N VAL A 52 1.55 6.69 -3.58
CA VAL A 52 2.63 6.16 -2.76
C VAL A 52 3.84 7.07 -2.91
N GLU A 53 4.43 7.48 -1.80
CA GLU A 53 5.76 8.09 -1.77
C GLU A 53 6.73 7.03 -1.22
N ALA A 54 7.52 6.45 -2.13
CA ALA A 54 8.56 5.51 -1.77
C ALA A 54 9.71 6.24 -1.04
N VAL A 55 10.30 5.58 -0.03
CA VAL A 55 11.43 6.14 0.73
C VAL A 55 12.67 6.23 -0.14
N ASN A 56 12.91 5.20 -0.96
CA ASN A 56 13.97 5.20 -1.96
C ASN A 56 13.44 5.88 -3.23
N LYS A 57 13.94 7.10 -3.48
CA LYS A 57 13.52 7.96 -4.60
C LYS A 57 14.14 7.55 -5.95
N SER A 58 14.81 6.40 -6.06
CA SER A 58 15.19 5.88 -7.37
C SER A 58 13.91 5.42 -8.06
N GLU A 59 13.37 6.28 -8.94
CA GLU A 59 12.21 5.99 -9.81
C GLU A 59 12.42 4.73 -10.70
N VAL A 60 13.63 4.17 -10.71
CA VAL A 60 14.09 3.13 -11.62
C VAL A 60 13.84 1.71 -11.09
N ASP A 61 13.67 1.50 -9.78
CA ASP A 61 13.70 0.15 -9.18
C ASP A 61 12.32 -0.32 -8.68
N TYR A 62 11.25 0.05 -9.38
CA TYR A 62 9.92 -0.51 -9.11
C TYR A 62 9.81 -1.94 -9.66
N GLU A 63 10.36 -2.89 -8.92
CA GLU A 63 10.14 -4.32 -9.18
C GLU A 63 8.79 -4.79 -8.59
N VAL A 64 8.16 -5.75 -9.28
CA VAL A 64 6.91 -6.39 -8.86
C VAL A 64 7.19 -7.18 -7.57
N GLY A 65 6.82 -6.60 -6.42
CA GLY A 65 7.08 -7.18 -5.09
C GLY A 65 7.45 -6.14 -4.02
N ASN A 66 7.88 -4.94 -4.41
CA ASN A 66 8.26 -3.87 -3.47
C ASN A 66 7.07 -3.23 -2.73
N ILE A 67 5.84 -3.44 -3.24
CA ILE A 67 4.60 -3.00 -2.59
C ILE A 67 3.88 -4.23 -2.01
N PRO A 68 3.49 -4.23 -0.73
CA PRO A 68 2.67 -5.31 -0.18
C PRO A 68 1.32 -5.42 -0.91
N THR A 69 0.86 -6.64 -1.11
CA THR A 69 -0.37 -6.94 -1.87
C THR A 69 -1.61 -6.23 -1.31
N GLU A 70 -1.71 -6.02 0.01
CA GLU A 70 -2.80 -5.26 0.63
C GLU A 70 -2.85 -3.82 0.15
N TRP A 71 -1.70 -3.17 0.10
CA TRP A 71 -1.55 -1.78 -0.35
C TRP A 71 -1.73 -1.67 -1.86
N GLU A 72 -1.28 -2.67 -2.61
CA GLU A 72 -1.52 -2.75 -4.05
C GLU A 72 -3.02 -2.83 -4.37
N ALA A 73 -3.76 -3.70 -3.68
CA ALA A 73 -5.22 -3.81 -3.84
C ALA A 73 -5.96 -2.52 -3.45
N TRP A 74 -5.42 -1.76 -2.49
CA TRP A 74 -5.94 -0.44 -2.14
C TRP A 74 -5.61 0.60 -3.21
N ILE A 75 -4.39 0.68 -3.74
CA ILE A 75 -4.04 1.62 -4.82
C ILE A 75 -4.86 1.36 -6.08
N ARG A 76 -5.05 0.08 -6.44
CA ARG A 76 -5.89 -0.38 -7.56
C ARG A 76 -7.39 -0.16 -7.35
N LYS A 77 -7.80 0.37 -6.18
CA LYS A 77 -9.20 0.60 -5.79
C LYS A 77 -10.06 -0.65 -5.72
N THR A 78 -9.46 -1.84 -5.71
CA THR A 78 -10.16 -3.11 -5.48
C THR A 78 -10.72 -3.16 -4.06
N ARG A 79 -10.04 -2.52 -3.10
CA ARG A 79 -10.53 -2.33 -1.72
C ARG A 79 -10.90 -0.86 -1.43
N LYS A 80 -12.00 -0.66 -0.70
CA LYS A 80 -12.48 0.66 -0.24
C LYS A 80 -11.78 1.11 1.04
N THR A 81 -11.57 0.20 1.98
CA THR A 81 -10.93 0.49 3.27
C THR A 81 -9.41 0.35 3.17
N PRO A 82 -8.64 1.27 3.77
CA PRO A 82 -7.20 1.12 3.87
C PRO A 82 -6.87 -0.06 4.79
N PRO A 83 -5.77 -0.79 4.52
CA PRO A 83 -5.35 -1.88 5.38
C PRO A 83 -4.90 -1.34 6.75
N THR A 84 -5.56 -1.77 7.83
CA THR A 84 -5.12 -1.49 9.20
C THR A 84 -3.98 -2.43 9.57
N MET A 85 -2.99 -1.93 10.31
CA MET A 85 -1.84 -2.69 10.81
C MET A 85 -2.24 -4.00 11.51
N GLU A 86 -3.34 -4.01 12.24
CA GLU A 86 -3.86 -5.16 12.99
C GLU A 86 -4.31 -6.31 12.07
N VAL A 87 -4.96 -5.99 10.95
CA VAL A 87 -5.42 -6.98 9.96
C VAL A 87 -4.21 -7.70 9.32
N ARG A 88 -3.09 -6.99 9.15
CA ARG A 88 -1.85 -7.58 8.65
C ARG A 88 -1.26 -8.60 9.62
N ILE A 89 -1.10 -8.22 10.89
CA ILE A 89 -0.56 -9.11 11.93
C ILE A 89 -1.41 -10.38 12.05
N HIS A 90 -2.74 -10.23 11.99
CA HIS A 90 -3.66 -11.37 12.05
C HIS A 90 -3.48 -12.34 10.88
N LYS A 91 -3.32 -11.82 9.65
CA LYS A 91 -3.05 -12.66 8.48
C LYS A 91 -1.71 -13.39 8.56
N ASP A 92 -0.65 -12.71 8.95
CA ASP A 92 0.68 -13.34 9.08
C ASP A 92 0.64 -14.48 10.09
N ASN A 93 -0.09 -14.28 11.19
CA ASN A 93 -0.29 -15.29 12.22
C ASN A 93 -1.11 -16.48 11.71
N ILE A 94 -2.19 -16.23 10.96
CA ILE A 94 -2.98 -17.30 10.33
C ILE A 94 -2.12 -18.08 9.32
N GLN A 95 -1.37 -17.39 8.47
CA GLN A 95 -0.54 -18.04 7.45
C GLN A 95 0.55 -18.89 8.09
N ARG A 96 1.22 -18.38 9.13
CA ARG A 96 2.17 -19.15 9.93
C ARG A 96 1.49 -20.36 10.56
N ALA A 97 0.34 -20.19 11.19
CA ALA A 97 -0.41 -21.29 11.81
C ALA A 97 -0.81 -22.36 10.78
N CYS A 98 -1.25 -21.97 9.58
CA CYS A 98 -1.56 -22.90 8.50
C CYS A 98 -0.32 -23.68 8.04
N VAL A 99 0.84 -23.04 7.91
CA VAL A 99 2.10 -23.71 7.56
C VAL A 99 2.53 -24.67 8.65
N TYR A 100 2.50 -24.25 9.92
CA TYR A 100 2.80 -25.13 11.05
C TYR A 100 1.87 -26.34 11.10
N ASN A 101 0.56 -26.14 10.97
CA ASN A 101 -0.40 -27.24 10.93
C ASN A 101 -0.19 -28.16 9.72
N ALA A 102 0.13 -27.63 8.54
CA ALA A 102 0.41 -28.45 7.36
C ALA A 102 1.67 -29.31 7.52
N VAL A 103 2.75 -28.74 8.07
CA VAL A 103 3.99 -29.46 8.36
C VAL A 103 3.77 -30.51 9.46
N PHE A 104 3.03 -30.15 10.50
CA PHE A 104 2.71 -31.03 11.62
C PHE A 104 1.88 -32.24 11.16
N LEU A 105 0.80 -32.00 10.40
CA LEU A 105 -0.02 -33.07 9.84
C LEU A 105 0.80 -33.96 8.90
N ASN A 106 1.66 -33.38 8.05
CA ASN A 106 2.53 -34.18 7.17
C ASN A 106 3.48 -35.09 7.96
N TRP A 107 4.01 -34.61 9.09
CA TRP A 107 4.86 -35.41 9.97
C TRP A 107 4.09 -36.53 10.68
N GLU A 108 2.87 -36.27 11.17
CA GLU A 108 2.02 -37.31 11.78
C GLU A 108 1.62 -38.41 10.78
N PHE A 109 1.26 -38.04 9.54
CA PHE A 109 0.95 -39.01 8.49
C PHE A 109 2.16 -39.90 8.14
N LEU A 110 3.37 -39.35 8.12
CA LEU A 110 4.60 -40.13 7.90
C LEU A 110 4.89 -41.10 9.05
N LEU A 111 4.65 -40.70 10.30
CA LEU A 111 4.83 -41.58 11.47
C LEU A 111 3.82 -42.73 11.51
N LEU A 112 2.55 -42.46 11.20
CA LEU A 112 1.51 -43.49 11.13
C LEU A 112 1.77 -44.49 9.99
N GLY A 113 2.24 -44.00 8.83
CA GLY A 113 2.63 -44.86 7.71
C GLY A 113 3.84 -45.76 7.98
N ILE A 114 4.71 -45.40 8.93
CA ILE A 114 5.83 -46.24 9.37
C ILE A 114 5.36 -47.32 10.36
N GLN A 115 4.37 -47.01 11.21
CA GLN A 115 3.83 -47.93 12.21
C GLN A 115 2.99 -49.07 11.59
N GLU A 116 2.35 -48.84 10.45
CA GLU A 116 1.54 -49.85 9.74
C GLU A 116 2.37 -50.78 8.83
N ALA A 117 3.66 -50.46 8.61
CA ALA A 117 4.56 -51.22 7.73
C ALA A 117 5.45 -52.26 8.48
N SER A 118 5.26 -52.45 9.80
CA SER A 118 5.96 -53.43 10.65
C SER A 118 5.04 -54.53 11.16
#